data_AF-A0A351KUU9-F1
#
_entry.id   AF-A0A351KUU9-F1
#
_cell.length_a   1.000
_cell.length_b   1.000
_cell.length_c   1.000
_cell.angle_alpha   90.00
_cell.angle_beta   90.00
_cell.angle_gamma   90.00
#
_symmetry.space_group_name_H-M   'P 1'
#
loop_
_entity.id
_entity.type
_entity.pdbx_description
1 polymer ?
#
loop_
_entity_poly.entity_id
_entity_poly.type
_entity_poly.pdbx_seq_one_letter_code
_entity_poly.pdbx_strand_id
1 'polypeptide(L)'
;LGPIGAVIGFVAFAFLMTRIRTLWLRIVDLPQLGILADQWDGRMLPTARALLTYAKERLDGAYASTSRLNDLDLSVRDVLTDLSRLHPCPKLNGVEGYPAQVLHQITARVSRLNHRTLLAWHFMSGHQDPWRSAAEALEVYDRHFSAMARNRAILMAFTWLGFFTALPLLYKGIEILVSDIPIHMGPWPLIFGGVFSWAIKAAFFDAIAEAAMLDYFFPIARREAQSVPGSSLSQNSPAFAALESKIGGFTG
;
A
#
# COMPACT_ATOMS: atom_id res chain seq x y z
N LEU A 1 22.41 0.02 34.28
CA LEU A 1 22.16 -0.97 33.22
C LEU A 1 20.75 -0.92 32.61
N GLY A 2 19.75 -0.27 33.25
CA GLY A 2 18.38 -0.18 32.74
C GLY A 2 18.15 0.43 31.34
N PRO A 3 18.80 1.55 30.93
CA PRO A 3 18.47 2.19 29.65
C PRO A 3 18.99 1.41 28.42
N ILE A 4 20.13 0.73 28.55
CA ILE A 4 20.74 -0.03 27.45
C ILE A 4 19.91 -1.28 27.13
N GLY A 5 19.38 -1.97 28.15
CA GLY A 5 18.48 -3.11 27.95
C GLY A 5 17.16 -2.72 27.27
N ALA A 6 16.60 -1.55 27.62
CA ALA A 6 15.39 -1.03 26.98
C ALA A 6 15.64 -0.66 25.50
N VAL A 7 16.77 -0.03 25.18
CA VAL A 7 17.14 0.29 23.80
C VAL A 7 17.38 -0.98 22.98
N ILE A 8 18.10 -1.96 23.52
CA ILE A 8 18.34 -3.24 22.84
C ILE A 8 17.03 -3.99 22.63
N GLY A 9 16.16 -4.05 23.64
CA GLY A 9 14.83 -4.65 23.54
C GLY A 9 13.96 -3.95 22.50
N PHE A 10 13.98 -2.62 22.45
CA PHE A 10 13.25 -1.83 21.45
C PHE A 10 13.80 -2.05 20.03
N VAL A 11 15.12 -2.11 19.86
CA VAL A 11 15.75 -2.37 18.54
C VAL A 11 15.48 -3.80 18.08
N ALA A 12 15.59 -4.79 18.97
CA ALA A 12 15.28 -6.18 18.66
C ALA A 12 13.79 -6.36 18.32
N PHE A 13 12.90 -5.71 19.08
CA PHE A 13 11.46 -5.71 18.81
C PHE A 13 11.13 -4.99 17.50
N ALA A 14 11.73 -3.83 17.22
CA ALA A 14 11.55 -3.12 15.96
C ALA A 14 12.08 -3.94 14.77
N PHE A 15 13.23 -4.62 14.92
CA PHE A 15 13.76 -5.53 13.92
C PHE A 15 12.82 -6.72 13.68
N LEU A 16 12.30 -7.33 14.73
CA LEU A 16 11.34 -8.42 14.62
C LEU A 16 10.04 -7.94 13.96
N MET A 17 9.56 -6.76 14.34
CA MET A 17 8.33 -6.17 13.79
C MET A 17 8.47 -5.81 12.30
N THR A 18 9.64 -5.32 11.87
CA THR A 18 9.90 -5.06 10.44
C THR A 18 9.94 -6.35 9.62
N ARG A 19 10.41 -7.46 10.18
CA ARG A 19 10.32 -8.79 9.54
C ARG A 19 8.89 -9.32 9.49
N ILE A 20 8.13 -9.13 10.56
CA ILE A 20 6.71 -9.53 10.64
C ILE A 20 5.85 -8.71 9.67
N ARG A 21 6.16 -7.44 9.45
CA ARG A 21 5.46 -6.57 8.48
C ARG A 21 5.42 -7.18 7.07
N THR A 22 6.49 -7.86 6.63
CA THR A 22 6.54 -8.55 5.33
C THR A 22 5.66 -9.81 5.30
N LEU A 23 5.26 -10.36 6.44
CA LEU A 23 4.29 -11.45 6.55
C LEU A 23 2.84 -10.94 6.53
N TRP A 24 2.56 -9.74 7.06
CA TRP A 24 1.21 -9.17 7.15
C TRP A 24 0.57 -8.89 5.79
N LEU A 25 1.33 -8.36 4.81
CA LEU A 25 0.83 -8.13 3.45
C LEU A 25 0.30 -9.41 2.79
N ARG A 26 0.96 -10.55 3.06
CA ARG A 26 0.62 -11.86 2.47
C ARG A 26 -0.67 -12.46 2.98
N ILE A 27 -1.00 -12.22 4.25
CA ILE A 27 -2.08 -12.95 4.94
C ILE A 27 -3.36 -12.13 5.00
N VAL A 28 -3.27 -10.80 4.98
CA VAL A 28 -4.40 -9.92 5.31
C VAL A 28 -4.77 -9.00 4.15
N ASP A 29 -3.81 -8.25 3.59
CA ASP A 29 -4.14 -7.14 2.69
C ASP A 29 -4.48 -7.58 1.26
N LEU A 30 -3.62 -8.40 0.62
CA LEU A 30 -3.83 -8.83 -0.77
C LEU A 30 -5.11 -9.65 -1.00
N PRO A 31 -5.47 -10.61 -0.13
CA PRO A 31 -6.75 -11.31 -0.24
C PRO A 31 -7.95 -10.36 -0.15
N GLN A 32 -7.90 -9.37 0.74
CA GLN A 32 -8.96 -8.37 0.89
C GLN A 32 -9.06 -7.46 -0.34
N LEU A 33 -7.94 -7.11 -0.98
CA LEU A 33 -7.94 -6.38 -2.25
C LEU A 33 -8.57 -7.20 -3.39
N GLY A 34 -8.35 -8.52 -3.42
CA GLY A 34 -9.02 -9.42 -4.36
C GLY A 34 -10.54 -9.43 -4.17
N ILE A 35 -11.02 -9.46 -2.92
CA ILE A 35 -12.45 -9.32 -2.60
C ILE A 35 -13.00 -7.98 -3.08
N LEU A 36 -12.28 -6.88 -2.83
CA LEU A 36 -12.71 -5.55 -3.26
C LEU A 36 -12.79 -5.46 -4.80
N ALA A 37 -11.87 -6.11 -5.51
CA ALA A 37 -11.91 -6.20 -6.96
C ALA A 37 -13.11 -7.03 -7.46
N ASP A 38 -13.38 -8.18 -6.85
CA ASP A 38 -14.55 -9.01 -7.18
C ASP A 38 -15.88 -8.29 -6.84
N GLN A 39 -15.93 -7.53 -5.75
CA GLN A 39 -17.08 -6.68 -5.38
C GLN A 39 -17.29 -5.55 -6.41
N TRP A 40 -16.21 -4.92 -6.87
CA TRP A 40 -16.27 -3.89 -7.91
C TRP A 40 -16.77 -4.46 -9.24
N ASP A 41 -16.41 -5.70 -9.57
CA ASP A 41 -16.90 -6.43 -10.76
C ASP A 41 -18.35 -6.94 -10.59
N GLY A 42 -19.01 -6.64 -9.48
CA GLY A 42 -20.41 -6.99 -9.21
C GLY A 42 -20.63 -8.46 -8.81
N ARG A 43 -19.58 -9.19 -8.41
CA ARG A 43 -19.69 -10.60 -8.02
C ARG A 43 -20.31 -10.75 -6.63
N MET A 44 -21.08 -11.82 -6.46
CA MET A 44 -21.69 -12.17 -5.17
C MET A 44 -20.60 -12.62 -4.19
N LEU A 45 -20.48 -11.92 -3.07
CA LEU A 45 -19.53 -12.28 -2.02
C LEU A 45 -20.11 -13.38 -1.11
N PRO A 46 -19.31 -14.38 -0.73
CA PRO A 46 -19.73 -15.38 0.23
C PRO A 46 -19.94 -14.78 1.63
N THR A 47 -20.69 -15.47 2.50
CA THR A 47 -20.97 -15.03 3.87
C THR A 47 -19.69 -14.73 4.65
N ALA A 48 -19.75 -13.80 5.62
CA ALA A 48 -18.59 -13.30 6.37
C ALA A 48 -17.61 -14.36 6.92
N ARG A 49 -18.11 -15.55 7.32
CA ARG A 49 -17.25 -16.66 7.79
C ARG A 49 -16.47 -17.36 6.69
N ALA A 50 -17.03 -17.45 5.47
CA ALA A 50 -16.38 -18.08 4.33
C ALA A 50 -15.48 -17.11 3.54
N LEU A 51 -15.63 -15.80 3.77
CA LEU A 51 -14.94 -14.74 3.05
C LEU A 51 -13.41 -14.84 3.15
N LEU A 52 -12.87 -15.16 4.33
CA LEU A 52 -11.42 -15.29 4.51
C LEU A 52 -10.85 -16.48 3.73
N THR A 53 -11.56 -17.60 3.69
CA THR A 53 -11.15 -18.79 2.95
C THR A 53 -11.20 -18.51 1.45
N TYR A 54 -12.31 -17.93 0.97
CA TYR A 54 -12.48 -17.50 -0.40
C TYR A 54 -11.35 -16.55 -0.86
N ALA A 55 -11.02 -15.56 -0.03
CA ALA A 55 -9.96 -14.59 -0.33
C ALA A 55 -8.59 -15.27 -0.51
N LYS A 56 -8.28 -16.24 0.35
CA LYS A 56 -7.03 -17.00 0.29
C LYS A 56 -6.96 -17.86 -0.96
N GLU A 57 -8.03 -18.62 -1.25
CA GLU A 57 -8.12 -19.43 -2.46
C GLU A 57 -8.01 -18.58 -3.73
N ARG A 58 -8.62 -17.39 -3.73
CA ARG A 58 -8.54 -16.44 -4.83
C ARG A 58 -7.10 -15.94 -5.04
N LEU A 59 -6.36 -15.69 -3.96
CA LEU A 59 -4.95 -15.29 -4.02
C LEU A 59 -4.07 -16.43 -4.51
N ASP A 60 -4.23 -17.63 -3.95
CA ASP A 60 -3.43 -18.81 -4.29
C ASP A 60 -3.65 -19.21 -5.77
N GLY A 61 -4.88 -19.07 -6.27
CA GLY A 61 -5.20 -19.31 -7.68
C GLY A 61 -4.66 -18.23 -8.63
N ALA A 62 -4.45 -17.00 -8.16
CA ALA A 62 -3.90 -15.91 -8.97
C ALA A 62 -2.36 -15.87 -8.93
N TYR A 63 -1.75 -16.24 -7.80
CA TYR A 63 -0.30 -16.19 -7.62
C TYR A 63 0.21 -17.55 -7.13
N ALA A 64 0.72 -18.37 -8.06
CA ALA A 64 1.16 -19.75 -7.82
C ALA A 64 2.21 -19.93 -6.71
N SER A 65 2.97 -18.88 -6.32
CA SER A 65 3.92 -18.98 -5.20
C SER A 65 4.16 -17.67 -4.45
N THR A 66 4.32 -17.81 -3.12
CA THR A 66 4.54 -16.70 -2.18
C THR A 66 5.86 -15.96 -2.39
N SER A 67 6.91 -16.64 -2.83
CA SER A 67 8.21 -15.99 -3.12
C SER A 67 8.09 -15.07 -4.32
N ARG A 68 7.47 -15.55 -5.41
CA ARG A 68 7.29 -14.77 -6.64
C ARG A 68 6.40 -13.55 -6.42
N LEU A 69 5.38 -13.64 -5.55
CA LEU A 69 4.54 -12.49 -5.20
C LEU A 69 5.34 -11.40 -4.47
N ASN A 70 6.23 -11.77 -3.55
CA ASN A 70 7.07 -10.79 -2.85
C ASN A 70 8.07 -10.14 -3.82
N ASP A 71 8.66 -10.93 -4.71
CA ASP A 71 9.58 -10.41 -5.72
C ASP A 71 8.86 -9.47 -6.70
N LEU A 72 7.61 -9.77 -7.04
CA LEU A 72 6.74 -8.92 -7.86
C LEU A 72 6.40 -7.61 -7.13
N ASP A 73 5.96 -7.69 -5.87
CA ASP A 73 5.65 -6.52 -5.04
C ASP A 73 6.86 -5.58 -4.90
N LEU A 74 8.04 -6.13 -4.61
CA LEU A 74 9.28 -5.36 -4.54
C LEU A 74 9.61 -4.73 -5.89
N SER A 75 9.52 -5.49 -6.98
CA SER A 75 9.79 -4.98 -8.33
C SER A 75 8.83 -3.83 -8.70
N VAL A 76 7.53 -3.97 -8.43
CA VAL A 76 6.53 -2.91 -8.67
C VAL A 76 6.83 -1.66 -7.83
N ARG A 77 7.21 -1.81 -6.57
CA ARG A 77 7.59 -0.69 -5.69
C ARG A 77 8.84 0.03 -6.17
N ASP A 78 9.81 -0.71 -6.69
CA ASP A 78 11.04 -0.16 -7.24
C ASP A 78 10.75 0.62 -8.52
N VAL A 79 9.91 0.09 -9.43
CA VAL A 79 9.44 0.84 -10.61
C VAL A 79 8.71 2.12 -10.20
N LEU A 80 7.79 2.07 -9.24
CA LEU A 80 7.07 3.27 -8.77
C LEU A 80 8.02 4.34 -8.20
N THR A 81 9.13 3.91 -7.60
CA THR A 81 10.17 4.81 -7.09
C THR A 81 10.93 5.45 -8.26
N ASP A 82 11.29 4.67 -9.27
CA ASP A 82 11.93 5.20 -10.48
C ASP A 82 11.00 6.14 -11.26
N LEU A 83 9.72 5.79 -11.42
CA LEU A 83 8.72 6.66 -12.04
C LEU A 83 8.59 8.00 -11.32
N SER A 84 8.69 8.00 -9.99
CA SER A 84 8.65 9.25 -9.22
C SER A 84 9.85 10.16 -9.44
N ARG A 85 10.97 9.62 -9.96
CA ARG A 85 12.15 10.39 -10.38
C ARG A 85 11.97 10.94 -11.80
N LEU A 86 11.34 10.16 -12.67
CA LEU A 86 11.10 10.50 -14.07
C LEU A 86 10.02 11.58 -14.25
N HIS A 87 9.02 11.61 -13.37
CA HIS A 87 7.94 12.58 -13.38
C HIS A 87 8.02 13.57 -12.20
N PRO A 88 8.94 14.56 -12.24
CA PRO A 88 8.92 15.63 -11.27
C PRO A 88 7.58 16.37 -11.35
N CYS A 89 6.93 16.58 -10.20
CA CYS A 89 5.59 17.17 -10.11
C CYS A 89 5.50 18.48 -10.94
N PRO A 90 4.70 18.53 -12.02
CA PRO A 90 4.71 19.65 -12.98
C PRO A 90 4.30 21.01 -12.37
N LYS A 91 3.60 21.00 -11.23
CA LYS A 91 3.06 22.21 -10.60
C LYS A 91 4.04 22.97 -9.71
N LEU A 92 5.29 22.51 -9.58
CA LEU A 92 6.29 23.11 -8.69
C LEU A 92 7.62 23.39 -9.41
N ASN A 93 7.56 23.63 -10.73
CA ASN A 93 8.67 24.15 -11.54
C ASN A 93 9.04 25.56 -11.02
N GLY A 94 9.95 25.63 -10.06
CA GLY A 94 10.39 26.90 -9.46
C GLY A 94 10.90 26.80 -8.02
N VAL A 95 10.76 25.64 -7.37
CA VAL A 95 11.36 25.40 -6.05
C VAL A 95 12.66 24.62 -6.24
N GLU A 96 13.79 25.31 -6.31
CA GLU A 96 15.11 24.68 -6.35
C GLU A 96 15.67 24.51 -4.91
N GLY A 97 16.42 23.44 -4.66
CA GLY A 97 17.10 23.18 -3.38
C GLY A 97 16.46 22.11 -2.48
N TYR A 98 16.75 22.17 -1.18
CA TYR A 98 16.28 21.22 -0.16
C TYR A 98 14.76 20.92 -0.18
N PRO A 99 13.85 21.90 -0.32
CA PRO A 99 12.41 21.61 -0.39
C PRO A 99 12.00 20.73 -1.58
N ALA A 100 12.72 20.80 -2.70
CA ALA A 100 12.48 19.94 -3.87
C ALA A 100 12.81 18.47 -3.57
N GLN A 101 13.90 18.22 -2.83
CA GLN A 101 14.30 16.87 -2.42
C GLN A 101 13.30 16.26 -1.43
N VAL A 102 12.83 17.05 -0.45
CA VAL A 102 11.81 16.60 0.50
C VAL A 102 10.51 16.26 -0.22
N LEU A 103 10.08 17.11 -1.15
CA LEU A 103 8.89 16.86 -1.95
C LEU A 103 9.04 15.60 -2.82
N HIS A 104 10.20 15.41 -3.45
CA HIS A 104 10.46 14.22 -4.25
C HIS A 104 10.41 12.95 -3.38
N GLN A 105 10.97 12.97 -2.17
CA GLN A 105 10.85 11.86 -1.22
C GLN A 105 9.40 11.60 -0.81
N ILE A 106 8.59 12.64 -0.64
CA ILE A 106 7.16 12.51 -0.35
C ILE A 106 6.45 11.86 -1.54
N THR A 107 6.65 12.36 -2.76
CA THR A 107 6.05 11.79 -3.99
C THR A 107 6.47 10.34 -4.19
N ALA A 108 7.74 10.00 -3.99
CA ALA A 108 8.23 8.63 -4.07
C ALA A 108 7.54 7.71 -3.04
N ARG A 109 7.40 8.18 -1.79
CA ARG A 109 6.69 7.43 -0.75
C ARG A 109 5.21 7.25 -1.09
N VAL A 110 4.55 8.30 -1.55
CA VAL A 110 3.13 8.28 -1.95
C VAL A 110 2.91 7.34 -3.13
N SER A 111 3.71 7.45 -4.18
CA SER A 111 3.65 6.56 -5.34
C SER A 111 3.90 5.12 -4.95
N ARG A 112 4.89 4.86 -4.09
CA ARG A 112 5.15 3.51 -3.57
C ARG A 112 3.95 2.92 -2.85
N LEU A 113 3.08 3.72 -2.21
CA LEU A 113 1.86 3.23 -1.56
C LEU A 113 0.81 2.71 -2.55
N ASN A 114 0.94 2.97 -3.86
CA ASN A 114 0.00 2.50 -4.88
C ASN A 114 0.25 1.06 -5.33
N HIS A 115 1.39 0.44 -4.97
CA HIS A 115 1.72 -0.94 -5.38
C HIS A 115 0.57 -1.94 -5.18
N ARG A 116 -0.18 -1.82 -4.07
CA ARG A 116 -1.36 -2.66 -3.78
C ARG A 116 -2.47 -2.53 -4.82
N THR A 117 -2.77 -1.29 -5.21
CA THR A 117 -3.76 -0.98 -6.25
C THR A 117 -3.33 -1.54 -7.60
N LEU A 118 -2.05 -1.44 -7.94
CA LEU A 118 -1.52 -2.01 -9.18
C LEU A 118 -1.54 -3.55 -9.17
N LEU A 119 -1.15 -4.19 -8.07
CA LEU A 119 -1.21 -5.65 -7.94
C LEU A 119 -2.65 -6.16 -8.03
N ALA A 120 -3.61 -5.43 -7.44
CA ALA A 120 -5.03 -5.79 -7.49
C ALA A 120 -5.58 -5.84 -8.93
N TRP A 121 -4.96 -5.13 -9.89
CA TRP A 121 -5.33 -5.21 -11.30
C TRP A 121 -5.28 -6.62 -11.87
N HIS A 122 -4.36 -7.46 -11.39
CA HIS A 122 -4.21 -8.84 -11.87
C HIS A 122 -5.49 -9.66 -11.71
N PHE A 123 -6.25 -9.44 -10.64
CA PHE A 123 -7.53 -10.14 -10.43
C PHE A 123 -8.59 -9.81 -11.47
N MET A 124 -8.46 -8.65 -12.13
CA MET A 124 -9.41 -8.12 -13.11
C MET A 124 -8.93 -8.21 -14.56
N SER A 125 -7.62 -8.26 -14.77
CA SER A 125 -7.01 -8.23 -16.11
C SER A 125 -7.27 -9.52 -16.90
N GLY A 126 -7.54 -10.63 -16.22
CA GLY A 126 -7.78 -11.94 -16.84
C GLY A 126 -6.52 -12.60 -17.41
N HIS A 127 -5.34 -12.01 -17.24
CA HIS A 127 -4.08 -12.60 -17.65
C HIS A 127 -3.67 -13.75 -16.73
N GLN A 128 -3.06 -14.79 -17.30
CA GLN A 128 -2.49 -15.89 -16.51
C GLN A 128 -1.15 -15.52 -15.85
N ASP A 129 -0.42 -14.55 -16.42
CA ASP A 129 0.87 -14.10 -15.89
C ASP A 129 0.69 -12.81 -15.04
N PRO A 130 1.01 -12.87 -13.73
CA PRO A 130 0.94 -11.69 -12.85
C PRO A 130 1.97 -10.61 -13.20
N TRP A 131 3.12 -10.97 -13.77
CA TRP A 131 4.15 -10.01 -14.20
C TRP A 131 3.65 -9.14 -15.34
N ARG A 132 2.97 -9.77 -16.31
CA ARG A 132 2.34 -9.07 -17.44
C ARG A 132 1.26 -8.09 -16.97
N SER A 133 0.40 -8.54 -16.06
CA SER A 133 -0.64 -7.66 -15.49
C SER A 133 -0.05 -6.45 -14.76
N ALA A 134 1.03 -6.66 -14.01
CA ALA A 134 1.71 -5.58 -13.31
C ALA A 134 2.38 -4.60 -14.28
N ALA A 135 2.99 -5.08 -15.36
CA ALA A 135 3.59 -4.23 -16.40
C ALA A 135 2.54 -3.32 -17.06
N GLU A 136 1.41 -3.88 -17.48
CA GLU A 136 0.30 -3.11 -18.07
C GLU A 136 -0.24 -2.06 -17.08
N ALA A 137 -0.41 -2.43 -15.81
CA ALA A 137 -0.85 -1.51 -14.77
C ALA A 137 0.14 -0.36 -14.56
N LEU A 138 1.45 -0.64 -14.63
CA LEU A 138 2.52 0.36 -14.47
C LEU A 138 2.55 1.34 -15.64
N GLU A 139 2.34 0.88 -16.87
CA GLU A 139 2.28 1.75 -18.05
C GLU A 139 1.04 2.65 -18.05
N VAL A 140 -0.10 2.16 -17.57
CA VAL A 140 -1.29 3.00 -17.32
C VAL A 140 -1.00 4.01 -16.21
N TYR A 141 -0.34 3.58 -15.13
CA TYR A 141 -0.01 4.44 -13.99
C TYR A 141 0.93 5.58 -14.40
N ASP A 142 1.91 5.32 -15.25
CA ASP A 142 2.86 6.32 -15.76
C ASP A 142 2.16 7.48 -16.48
N ARG A 143 1.25 7.16 -17.41
CA ARG A 143 0.48 8.17 -18.15
C ARG A 143 -0.37 9.06 -17.25
N HIS A 144 -0.88 8.49 -16.15
CA HIS A 144 -1.72 9.19 -15.18
C HIS A 144 -1.00 9.52 -13.87
N PHE A 145 0.34 9.58 -13.88
CA PHE A 145 1.16 9.66 -12.68
C PHE A 145 0.75 10.83 -11.76
N SER A 146 0.61 12.03 -12.32
CA SER A 146 0.30 13.24 -11.54
C SER A 146 -1.08 13.15 -10.86
N ALA A 147 -2.08 12.61 -11.55
CA ALA A 147 -3.43 12.47 -11.01
C ALA A 147 -3.48 11.39 -9.93
N MET A 148 -2.84 10.24 -10.17
CA MET A 148 -2.76 9.13 -9.21
C MET A 148 -2.00 9.53 -7.94
N ALA A 149 -0.84 10.18 -8.09
CA ALA A 149 -0.05 10.66 -6.96
C ALA A 149 -0.80 11.70 -6.13
N ARG A 150 -1.52 12.63 -6.77
CA ARG A 150 -2.34 13.64 -6.07
C ARG A 150 -3.48 13.00 -5.30
N ASN A 151 -4.25 12.12 -5.94
CA ASN A 151 -5.38 11.45 -5.28
C ASN A 151 -4.88 10.62 -4.09
N ARG A 152 -3.77 9.90 -4.25
CA ARG A 152 -3.14 9.16 -3.15
C ARG A 152 -2.65 10.06 -2.02
N ALA A 153 -2.07 11.23 -2.34
CA ALA A 153 -1.64 12.20 -1.34
C ALA A 153 -2.83 12.76 -0.54
N ILE A 154 -3.96 13.05 -1.20
CA ILE A 154 -5.18 13.50 -0.53
C ILE A 154 -5.72 12.40 0.39
N LEU A 155 -5.78 11.16 -0.09
CA LEU A 155 -6.21 10.02 0.73
C LEU A 155 -5.26 9.79 1.91
N MET A 156 -3.96 9.96 1.73
CA MET A 156 -3.00 9.90 2.83
C MET A 156 -3.24 11.02 3.85
N ALA A 157 -3.52 12.24 3.40
CA ALA A 157 -3.88 13.33 4.30
C ALA A 157 -5.16 13.00 5.09
N PHE A 158 -6.16 12.40 4.43
CA PHE A 158 -7.39 11.92 5.08
C PHE A 158 -7.12 10.83 6.14
N THR A 159 -6.27 9.84 5.86
CA THR A 159 -5.94 8.79 6.84
C THR A 159 -5.20 9.36 8.06
N TRP A 160 -4.28 10.29 7.84
CA TRP A 160 -3.59 10.98 8.94
C TRP A 160 -4.52 11.90 9.72
N LEU A 161 -5.44 12.60 9.06
CA LEU A 161 -6.47 13.38 9.74
C LEU A 161 -7.28 12.50 10.69
N GLY A 162 -7.70 11.31 10.24
CA GLY A 162 -8.38 10.32 11.09
C GLY A 162 -7.57 9.90 12.32
N PHE A 163 -6.26 9.72 12.17
CA PHE A 163 -5.37 9.42 13.30
C PHE A 163 -5.25 10.60 14.27
N PHE A 164 -5.05 11.82 13.77
CA PHE A 164 -4.90 13.01 14.59
C PHE A 164 -6.19 13.40 15.31
N THR A 165 -7.37 13.04 14.78
CA THR A 165 -8.65 13.24 15.47
C THR A 165 -8.92 12.13 16.49
N ALA A 166 -8.61 10.87 16.16
CA ALA A 166 -8.80 9.73 17.07
C ALA A 166 -7.86 9.75 18.28
N LEU A 167 -6.62 10.23 18.11
CA LEU A 167 -5.60 10.23 19.16
C LEU A 167 -6.03 11.00 20.43
N PRO A 168 -6.38 12.31 20.38
CA PRO A 168 -6.79 13.05 21.57
C PRO A 168 -8.11 12.53 22.15
N LEU A 169 -9.01 12.03 21.30
CA LEU A 169 -10.29 11.47 21.74
C LEU A 169 -10.07 10.21 22.59
N LEU A 170 -9.27 9.27 22.10
CA LEU A 170 -8.95 8.02 22.81
C LEU A 170 -8.06 8.27 24.02
N TYR A 171 -7.09 9.17 23.91
CA TYR A 171 -6.25 9.57 25.03
C TYR A 171 -7.10 10.08 26.20
N LYS A 172 -8.00 11.04 25.95
CA LYS A 172 -8.91 11.56 26.99
C LYS A 172 -9.86 10.48 27.52
N GLY A 173 -10.36 9.60 26.64
CA GLY A 173 -11.21 8.48 27.06
C GLY A 173 -10.51 7.56 28.06
N ILE A 174 -9.23 7.25 27.82
CA ILE A 174 -8.43 6.42 28.73
C ILE A 174 -8.09 7.19 30.02
N GLU A 175 -7.81 8.49 29.93
CA GLU A 175 -7.55 9.33 31.09
C GLU A 175 -8.73 9.37 32.07
N ILE A 176 -9.96 9.49 31.54
CA ILE A 176 -11.20 9.42 32.33
C ILE A 176 -11.39 8.04 32.96
N LEU A 177 -11.08 6.95 32.24
CA LEU A 177 -11.21 5.60 32.79
C LEU A 177 -10.21 5.32 33.94
N VAL A 178 -9.04 5.95 33.88
CA VAL A 178 -7.96 5.73 34.85
C VAL A 178 -8.08 6.68 36.05
N SER A 179 -8.82 7.79 35.96
CA SER A 179 -8.96 8.74 37.08
C SER A 179 -9.57 8.11 38.34
N ASP A 180 -10.36 7.05 38.17
CA ASP A 180 -11.01 6.34 39.27
C ASP A 180 -10.11 5.27 39.93
N ILE A 181 -8.93 5.02 39.35
CA ILE A 181 -7.97 4.05 39.85
C ILE A 181 -6.88 4.79 40.65
N PRO A 182 -6.69 4.48 41.95
CA PRO A 182 -5.67 5.13 42.79
C PRO A 182 -4.25 4.59 42.50
N ILE A 183 -3.85 4.53 41.22
CA ILE A 183 -2.54 4.11 40.75
C ILE A 183 -2.04 5.14 39.73
N HIS A 184 -0.87 5.73 39.97
CA HIS A 184 -0.22 6.60 39.01
C HIS A 184 0.26 5.81 37.79
N MET A 185 -0.53 5.83 36.71
CA MET A 185 -0.20 5.17 35.44
C MET A 185 0.81 5.92 34.55
N GLY A 186 1.40 7.04 35.01
CA GLY A 186 2.46 7.74 34.26
C GLY A 186 2.10 7.99 32.78
N PRO A 187 2.99 7.68 31.81
CA PRO A 187 2.75 7.89 30.37
C PRO A 187 1.87 6.82 29.69
N TRP A 188 1.36 5.81 30.41
CA TRP A 188 0.62 4.70 29.80
C TRP A 188 -0.66 5.10 29.05
N PRO A 189 -1.49 6.05 29.51
CA PRO A 189 -2.67 6.50 28.77
C PRO A 189 -2.34 7.04 27.37
N LEU A 190 -1.18 7.72 27.23
CA LEU A 190 -0.69 8.20 25.94
C LEU A 190 -0.27 7.06 25.02
N ILE A 191 0.41 6.05 25.55
CA ILE A 191 0.82 4.87 24.79
C ILE A 191 -0.40 4.11 24.28
N PHE A 192 -1.36 3.82 25.16
CA PHE A 192 -2.59 3.12 24.78
C PHE A 192 -3.42 3.94 23.78
N GLY A 193 -3.61 5.24 24.01
CA GLY A 193 -4.30 6.12 23.06
C GLY A 193 -3.62 6.15 21.69
N GLY A 194 -2.29 6.19 21.67
CA GLY A 194 -1.48 6.08 20.47
C GLY A 194 -1.70 4.78 19.70
N VAL A 195 -1.63 3.63 20.40
CA VAL A 195 -1.81 2.30 19.80
C VAL A 195 -3.24 2.13 19.28
N PHE A 196 -4.27 2.51 20.04
CA PHE A 196 -5.66 2.42 19.59
C PHE A 196 -5.94 3.35 18.40
N SER A 197 -5.44 4.58 18.43
CA SER A 197 -5.60 5.51 17.30
C SER A 197 -4.91 4.96 16.05
N TRP A 198 -3.71 4.40 16.18
CA TRP A 198 -3.02 3.74 15.09
C TRP A 198 -3.80 2.55 14.54
N ALA A 199 -4.41 1.74 15.41
CA ALA A 199 -5.25 0.62 15.02
C ALA A 199 -6.49 1.07 14.22
N ILE A 200 -7.18 2.13 14.65
CA ILE A 200 -8.32 2.70 13.91
C ILE A 200 -7.86 3.22 12.53
N LYS A 201 -6.74 3.95 12.49
CA LYS A 201 -6.15 4.42 11.23
C LYS A 201 -5.90 3.25 10.27
N ALA A 202 -5.23 2.20 10.75
CA ALA A 202 -4.86 1.05 9.93
C ALA A 202 -6.07 0.21 9.49
N ALA A 203 -7.06 0.01 10.35
CA ALA A 203 -8.20 -0.86 10.08
C ALA A 203 -9.29 -0.19 9.23
N PHE A 204 -9.60 1.09 9.51
CA PHE A 204 -10.69 1.79 8.84
C PHE A 204 -10.19 2.70 7.74
N PHE A 205 -9.34 3.67 8.09
CA PHE A 205 -8.98 4.73 7.16
C PHE A 205 -8.12 4.21 6.00
N ASP A 206 -7.13 3.35 6.29
CA ASP A 206 -6.26 2.81 5.24
C ASP A 206 -7.05 1.88 4.28
N ALA A 207 -7.99 1.08 4.79
CA ALA A 207 -8.86 0.23 3.97
C ALA A 207 -9.79 1.06 3.05
N ILE A 208 -10.41 2.12 3.58
CA ILE A 208 -11.24 3.05 2.78
C ILE A 208 -10.39 3.74 1.71
N ALA A 209 -9.19 4.19 2.05
CA ALA A 209 -8.27 4.82 1.11
C ALA A 209 -7.82 3.86 0.00
N GLU A 210 -7.65 2.58 0.30
CA GLU A 210 -7.36 1.57 -0.70
C GLU A 210 -8.54 1.31 -1.63
N ALA A 211 -9.73 1.11 -1.09
CA ALA A 211 -10.95 0.93 -1.88
C ALA A 211 -11.20 2.13 -2.82
N ALA A 212 -11.02 3.36 -2.34
CA ALA A 212 -11.15 4.57 -3.15
C ALA A 212 -10.11 4.64 -4.28
N MET A 213 -8.88 4.19 -4.04
CA MET A 213 -7.87 4.11 -5.11
C MET A 213 -8.21 3.06 -6.16
N LEU A 214 -8.74 1.90 -5.74
CA LEU A 214 -9.21 0.87 -6.68
C LEU A 214 -10.31 1.41 -7.59
N ASP A 215 -11.32 2.07 -6.99
CA ASP A 215 -12.44 2.65 -7.73
C ASP A 215 -12.00 3.73 -8.73
N TYR A 216 -10.96 4.50 -8.41
CA TYR A 216 -10.37 5.46 -9.35
C TYR A 216 -9.51 4.79 -10.44
N PHE A 217 -8.71 3.77 -10.09
CA PHE A 217 -7.73 3.16 -10.99
C PHE A 217 -8.35 2.17 -11.98
N PHE A 218 -9.24 1.29 -11.54
CA PHE A 218 -9.80 0.22 -12.36
C PHE A 218 -10.53 0.69 -13.63
N PRO A 219 -11.36 1.77 -13.60
CA PRO A 219 -11.98 2.29 -14.81
C PRO A 219 -10.97 2.80 -15.86
N ILE A 220 -9.82 3.31 -15.42
CA ILE A 220 -8.77 3.85 -16.29
C ILE A 220 -7.98 2.67 -16.88
N ALA A 221 -7.53 1.75 -16.01
CA ALA A 221 -6.82 0.55 -16.43
C ALA A 221 -7.63 -0.30 -17.42
N ARG A 222 -8.94 -0.49 -17.19
CA ARG A 222 -9.81 -1.23 -18.11
C ARG A 222 -9.93 -0.59 -19.49
N ARG A 223 -9.90 0.74 -19.59
CA ARG A 223 -9.98 1.45 -20.87
C ARG A 223 -8.66 1.41 -21.64
N GLU A 224 -7.54 1.48 -20.93
CA GLU A 224 -6.25 1.78 -21.55
C GLU A 224 -5.25 0.60 -21.55
N ALA A 225 -5.52 -0.50 -20.82
CA ALA A 225 -4.61 -1.66 -20.75
C ALA A 225 -4.49 -2.41 -22.09
N GLN A 226 -5.54 -2.42 -22.92
CA GLN A 226 -5.52 -3.10 -24.22
C GLN A 226 -4.84 -2.28 -25.32
N SER A 227 -4.62 -0.98 -25.09
CA SER A 227 -4.10 -0.06 -26.11
C SER A 227 -2.62 0.24 -25.94
N VAL A 228 -1.89 -0.45 -25.05
CA VAL A 228 -0.49 -0.12 -24.76
C VAL A 228 0.45 -0.86 -25.72
N PRO A 229 1.15 -0.15 -26.63
CA PRO A 229 2.25 -0.74 -27.38
C PRO A 229 3.43 -0.91 -26.44
N GLY A 230 4.16 -2.02 -26.58
CA GLY A 230 5.35 -2.31 -25.78
C GLY A 230 6.34 -1.14 -25.72
N SER A 231 6.47 -0.59 -24.51
CA SER A 231 7.70 -0.13 -23.87
C SER A 231 8.38 1.17 -24.37
N SER A 232 7.71 2.33 -24.28
CA SER A 232 8.42 3.62 -24.11
C SER A 232 9.07 3.73 -22.71
N LEU A 233 8.57 2.95 -21.76
CA LEU A 233 8.94 3.02 -20.34
C LEU A 233 10.22 2.25 -20.00
N SER A 234 10.49 1.14 -20.70
CA SER A 234 11.70 0.33 -20.53
C SER A 234 12.97 1.11 -20.89
N GLN A 235 12.87 2.08 -21.79
CA GLN A 235 13.97 2.96 -22.18
C GLN A 235 14.33 3.96 -21.07
N ASN A 236 13.36 4.32 -20.22
CA ASN A 236 13.51 5.38 -19.22
C ASN A 236 13.62 4.84 -17.78
N SER A 237 13.17 3.61 -17.50
CA SER A 237 13.23 3.00 -16.18
C SER A 237 13.96 1.64 -16.21
N PRO A 238 15.15 1.53 -15.58
CA PRO A 238 15.86 0.27 -15.49
C PRO A 238 15.11 -0.77 -14.64
N ALA A 239 14.38 -0.33 -13.60
CA ALA A 239 13.52 -1.21 -12.81
C ALA A 239 12.39 -1.81 -13.66
N PHE A 240 11.82 -1.03 -14.59
CA PHE A 240 10.76 -1.54 -15.46
C PHE A 240 11.30 -2.55 -16.47
N ALA A 241 12.46 -2.28 -17.07
CA ALA A 241 13.12 -3.25 -17.95
C ALA A 241 13.43 -4.58 -17.23
N ALA A 242 13.87 -4.50 -15.97
CA ALA A 242 14.08 -5.68 -15.13
C ALA A 242 12.78 -6.43 -14.81
N LEU A 243 11.66 -5.73 -14.63
CA LEU A 243 10.34 -6.34 -14.46
C LEU A 243 9.86 -7.01 -15.75
N GLU A 244 10.02 -6.35 -16.90
CA GLU A 244 9.60 -6.84 -18.21
C GLU A 244 10.34 -8.13 -18.61
N SER A 245 11.64 -8.22 -18.30
CA SER A 245 12.43 -9.45 -18.53
C SER A 245 11.92 -10.70 -17.78
N LYS A 246 11.06 -10.53 -16.77
CA LYS A 246 10.46 -11.63 -16.00
C LYS A 246 9.12 -12.10 -16.59
N ILE A 247 8.56 -11.36 -17.54
CA ILE A 247 7.32 -11.73 -18.24
C ILE A 247 7.55 -13.03 -19.01
N GLY A 248 6.65 -14.00 -18.86
CA GLY A 248 6.79 -15.34 -19.46
C GLY A 248 7.70 -16.30 -18.68
N GLY A 249 8.43 -15.83 -17.66
CA GLY A 249 9.10 -16.69 -16.67
C GLY A 249 8.12 -17.39 -15.71
N PHE A 250 6.85 -17.03 -15.77
CA PHE A 250 5.76 -17.66 -15.04
C PHE A 250 5.26 -18.91 -15.77
N THR A 251 6.10 -19.95 -15.84
CA THR A 251 5.68 -21.31 -16.23
C THR A 251 5.73 -22.20 -14.99
N GLY A 252 4.55 -22.54 -14.45
CA GLY A 252 4.40 -23.44 -13.28
C GLY A 252 4.78 -22.78 -11.96
#